data_AF-L9YXD9-F1
#
_entry.id   AF-L9YXD9-F1
#
_cell.length_a   1.000
_cell.length_b   1.000
_cell.length_c   1.000
_cell.angle_alpha   90.00
_cell.angle_beta   90.00
_cell.angle_gamma   90.00
#
_symmetry.space_group_name_H-M   'P 1'
#
loop_
_entity.id
_entity.type
_entity.pdbx_description
1 polymer ?
#
loop_
_entity_poly.entity_id
_entity_poly.type
_entity_poly.pdbx_seq_one_letter_code
_entity_poly.pdbx_strand_id
1 'polypeptide(L)' 'MRIITHLCPACGTVVAANELENNRVMKCPGLGCQEVLRFEDLPEDAREHFLKNRNRYQT' A
#
# COMPACT_ATOMS: atom_id res chain seq x y z
N MET A 1 1.82 9.55 -14.03
CA MET A 1 1.97 8.86 -12.73
C MET A 1 0.60 8.35 -12.33
N ARG A 2 0.45 7.06 -12.01
CA ARG A 2 -0.76 6.55 -11.35
C ARG A 2 -0.44 6.40 -9.87
N ILE A 3 -1.25 7.00 -9.02
CA ILE A 3 -1.15 6.81 -7.57
C ILE A 3 -1.98 5.57 -7.26
N ILE A 4 -1.34 4.57 -6.66
CA ILE A 4 -2.01 3.34 -6.22
C ILE A 4 -2.23 3.48 -4.71
N THR A 5 -3.48 3.35 -4.29
CA THR A 5 -3.86 3.44 -2.88
C THR A 5 -4.53 2.14 -2.42
N HIS A 6 -4.29 1.79 -1.16
CA HIS A 6 -4.95 0.71 -0.45
C HIS A 6 -5.91 1.31 0.58
N LEU A 7 -7.12 0.79 0.64
CA LEU A 7 -8.08 1.18 1.66
C LEU A 7 -8.03 0.17 2.80
N CYS A 8 -7.73 0.63 4.01
CA CYS A 8 -7.73 -0.22 5.20
C CYS A 8 -9.14 -0.79 5.42
N PRO A 9 -9.31 -2.13 5.45
CA PRO A 9 -10.63 -2.73 5.61
C PRO A 9 -11.26 -2.47 6.99
N ALA A 10 -10.45 -2.18 8.02
CA ALA A 10 -10.93 -1.97 9.38
C ALA A 10 -11.47 -0.57 9.66
N CYS A 11 -10.86 0.47 9.08
CA CYS A 11 -11.19 1.86 9.40
C CYS A 11 -11.42 2.76 8.17
N GLY A 12 -11.24 2.23 6.95
CA GLY A 12 -11.39 2.99 5.71
C GLY A 12 -10.25 3.98 5.42
N THR A 13 -9.18 3.97 6.21
CA THR A 13 -8.02 4.85 5.98
C THR A 13 -7.35 4.50 4.65
N VAL A 14 -7.09 5.52 3.83
CA VAL A 14 -6.40 5.37 2.55
C VAL A 14 -4.89 5.44 2.77
N VAL A 15 -4.18 4.39 2.39
CA VAL A 15 -2.72 4.26 2.52
C VAL A 15 -2.10 4.16 1.12
N ALA A 16 -0.98 4.85 0.89
CA ALA A 16 -0.29 4.79 -0.39
C ALA A 16 0.45 3.45 -0.55
N ALA A 17 0.39 2.84 -1.74
CA ALA A 17 1.08 1.58 -2.01
C ALA A 17 2.61 1.69 -1.87
N ASN A 18 3.19 2.88 -2.10
CA ASN A 18 4.63 3.13 -1.91
C ASN A 18 5.06 2.93 -0.45
N GLU A 19 4.21 3.34 0.51
CA GLU A 19 4.49 3.19 1.95
C GLU A 19 4.47 1.71 2.36
N LEU A 20 3.53 0.95 1.78
CA LEU A 20 3.42 -0.49 1.98
C LEU A 20 4.57 -1.25 1.33
N GLU A 21 5.12 -0.80 0.21
CA GLU A 21 6.26 -1.46 -0.43
C GLU A 21 7.55 -1.27 0.39
N ASN A 22 7.82 -0.04 0.81
CA ASN A 22 9.05 0.27 1.54
C ASN A 22 9.11 -0.46 2.90
N ASN A 23 7.97 -0.57 3.59
CA ASN A 23 7.89 -1.25 4.88
C ASN A 23 7.52 -2.74 4.76
N ARG A 24 6.94 -3.18 3.63
CA ARG A 24 6.30 -4.49 3.35
C ARG A 24 5.10 -4.83 4.23
N VAL A 25 5.17 -4.46 5.51
CA VAL A 25 4.15 -4.62 6.54
C VAL A 25 4.16 -3.36 7.40
N MET A 26 3.01 -2.74 7.58
CA MET A 26 2.89 -1.57 8.47
C MET A 26 1.57 -1.61 9.24
N LYS A 27 1.57 -0.99 10.43
CA LYS A 27 0.31 -0.72 11.11
C LYS A 27 -0.44 0.37 10.37
N CYS A 28 -1.76 0.26 10.32
CA CYS A 28 -2.62 1.28 9.76
C CYS A 28 -2.34 2.62 10.46
N PRO A 29 -2.06 3.71 9.72
CA PRO A 29 -1.84 5.02 10.31
C PRO A 29 -3.14 5.68 10.82
N GLY A 30 -4.30 5.04 10.61
CA GLY A 30 -5.58 5.52 11.09
C GLY A 30 -5.61 5.65 12.62
N LEU A 31 -6.21 6.73 13.11
CA LEU A 31 -6.33 7.00 14.55
C LEU A 31 -7.06 5.85 15.26
N GLY A 32 -6.35 5.18 16.18
CA GLY A 32 -6.89 4.05 16.95
C GLY A 32 -7.02 2.74 16.18
N CYS A 33 -6.53 2.66 14.95
CA CYS A 33 -6.56 1.43 14.17
C CYS A 33 -5.28 0.62 14.42
N GLN A 34 -5.42 -0.61 14.92
CA GLN A 34 -4.30 -1.53 15.12
C GLN A 34 -4.13 -2.53 13.97
N GLU A 35 -4.90 -2.36 12.89
CA GLU A 35 -4.88 -3.25 11.75
C GLU A 35 -3.50 -3.27 11.10
N VAL A 36 -3.03 -4.46 10.72
CA VAL A 36 -1.74 -4.64 10.07
C VAL A 36 -1.96 -4.78 8.58
N LEU A 37 -1.51 -3.78 7.84
CA LEU A 37 -1.61 -3.73 6.38
C LEU A 37 -0.34 -4.32 5.77
N ARG A 38 -0.49 -5.24 4.82
CA ARG A 38 0.62 -5.81 4.08
C ARG A 38 0.53 -5.43 2.62
N PHE A 39 1.68 -5.33 1.98
CA PHE A 39 1.73 -5.16 0.54
C PHE A 39 1.05 -6.32 -0.21
N GLU A 40 1.00 -7.50 0.40
CA GLU A 40 0.31 -8.67 -0.15
C GLU A 40 -1.22 -8.54 -0.14
N ASP A 41 -1.78 -7.71 0.75
CA ASP A 41 -3.23 -7.44 0.83
C ASP A 41 -3.71 -6.47 -0.28
N LEU A 42 -2.78 -5.87 -1.02
CA LEU A 42 -3.13 -5.08 -2.20
C LEU A 42 -3.75 -5.98 -3.28
N PRO A 43 -4.79 -5.51 -3.98
CA PRO A 43 -5.36 -6.24 -5.10
C PRO A 43 -4.28 -6.53 -6.17
N GLU A 44 -4.36 -7.71 -6.77
CA GLU A 44 -3.33 -8.22 -7.68
C GLU A 44 -2.99 -7.25 -8.82
N ASP A 45 -4.00 -6.61 -9.42
CA ASP A 45 -3.85 -5.59 -10.47
C ASP A 45 -3.01 -4.39 -10.01
N ALA A 46 -3.28 -3.88 -8.80
CA ALA A 46 -2.51 -2.80 -8.18
C ALA A 46 -1.07 -3.23 -7.93
N ARG A 47 -0.87 -4.47 -7.47
CA ARG A 47 0.44 -5.06 -7.19
C ARG A 47 1.26 -5.23 -8.48
N GLU A 48 0.66 -5.76 -9.54
CA GLU A 48 1.27 -5.90 -10.86
C GLU A 48 1.65 -4.56 -11.47
N HIS A 49 0.75 -3.58 -11.39
CA HIS A 49 1.03 -2.23 -11.87
C HIS A 49 2.20 -1.60 -11.11
N PHE A 50 2.28 -1.82 -9.80
CA PHE A 50 3.39 -1.34 -8.98
C PHE A 50 4.70 -2.03 -9.35
N LEU A 51 4.73 -3.36 -9.44
CA LEU A 51 5.91 -4.14 -9.83
C LEU A 51 6.44 -3.75 -11.22
N LYS A 52 5.55 -3.54 -12.19
CA LYS A 52 5.93 -3.08 -13.55
C LYS A 52 6.51 -1.66 -13.56
N ASN A 53 6.17 -0.82 -12.58
CA ASN A 53 6.69 0.56 -12.48
C ASN A 53 7.80 0.73 -11.43
N ARG A 54 8.18 -0.32 -10.69
CA ARG A 54 9.22 -0.29 -9.65
C ARG A 54 10.54 0.32 -10.13
N ASN A 55 10.90 0.07 -11.39
CA ASN A 55 12.12 0.58 -12.02
C ASN A 55 12.10 2.10 -12.27
N ARG A 56 10.94 2.78 -12.13
CA ARG A 56 10.79 4.23 -12.35
C ARG A 56 10.89 5.07 -11.08
N TYR A 57 10.96 4.43 -9.90
CA TYR A 57 10.93 5.11 -8.61
C TYR A 57 12.24 4.97 -7.81
N GLN A 58 13.22 4.22 -8.34
CA GLN A 58 14.60 4.24 -7.83
C GLN A 58 15.41 5.30 -8.60
N THR A 59 15.41 6.54 -8.12
CA THR A 59 16.41 7.55 -8.48
C THR A 59 16.76 8.35 -7.24
#